data_AF-A0A5C8MKK3-F1
#
_entry.id   AF-A0A5C8MKK3-F1
#
_cell.length_a   1.000
_cell.length_b   1.000
_cell.length_c   1.000
_cell.angle_alpha   90.00
_cell.angle_beta   90.00
_cell.angle_gamma   90.00
#
_symmetry.space_group_name_H-M   'P 1'
#
loop_
_entity.id
_entity.type
_entity.pdbx_description
1 polymer ?
#
loop_
_entity_poly.entity_id
_entity_poly.type
_entity_poly.pdbx_seq_one_letter_code
_entity_poly.pdbx_strand_id
1 'polypeptide(L)'
;NVGGGRGYRCPGLAAEEKKNPKPNVVLYKRVGPIVAGEEPKLQKIKEYKIRVNEPLKYDHYALYQVDFKQNEPYKMAFQLMDKTSGKSFGTVVIDLHNPKSSYDLGNGYRVELLSYFPDFYFDEEGNPATKSKIPNNPAFVFKMFNTDKPKGEVSFVAIQQTIEPFGDNKYKMKFAGLETRNVSGLTVRRDFTLWILGVGGAIFMIGLIQGMYWNHRRIWLQRVNGEVWLAAHTNKNWFGLKNEIRRILDGTGLAMPVDQADEETKAGQGGQMHGAAQ
;
A
#
# COMPACT_ATOMS: atom_id res chain seq x y z
N ASN A 1 -40.91 -44.56 13.87
CA ASN A 1 -40.24 -45.09 12.67
C ASN A 1 -40.80 -44.36 11.47
N VAL A 2 -39.92 -43.60 10.80
CA VAL A 2 -40.07 -42.87 9.52
C VAL A 2 -41.16 -41.80 9.45
N GLY A 3 -40.79 -40.57 9.86
CA GLY A 3 -41.46 -39.34 9.46
C GLY A 3 -40.91 -38.85 8.10
N GLY A 4 -41.81 -38.54 7.17
CA GLY A 4 -41.48 -38.07 5.84
C GLY A 4 -41.02 -36.61 5.83
N GLY A 5 -39.78 -36.38 5.39
CA GLY A 5 -39.26 -35.06 5.05
C GLY A 5 -39.20 -34.88 3.54
N ARG A 6 -40.18 -34.15 2.98
CA ARG A 6 -40.17 -33.69 1.59
C ARG A 6 -38.96 -32.80 1.35
N GLY A 7 -38.20 -33.12 0.30
CA GLY A 7 -37.04 -32.37 -0.14
C GLY A 7 -37.39 -30.97 -0.62
N TYR A 8 -36.57 -30.02 -0.21
CA TYR A 8 -36.36 -28.77 -0.93
C TYR A 8 -34.89 -28.72 -1.31
N ARG A 9 -34.59 -29.16 -2.54
CA ARG A 9 -33.33 -28.85 -3.23
C ARG A 9 -33.50 -27.43 -3.77
N CYS A 10 -32.76 -26.47 -3.23
CA CYS A 10 -32.64 -25.16 -3.88
C CYS A 10 -32.01 -25.37 -5.27
N PRO A 11 -32.68 -24.96 -6.35
CA PRO A 11 -32.11 -25.08 -7.68
C PRO A 11 -31.09 -23.95 -7.88
N GLY A 12 -29.85 -24.34 -8.19
CA GLY A 12 -28.97 -23.55 -9.05
C GLY A 12 -28.64 -22.12 -8.62
N LEU A 13 -28.00 -21.93 -7.46
CA LEU A 13 -26.97 -20.90 -7.38
C LEU A 13 -25.69 -21.49 -7.99
N ALA A 14 -25.65 -21.49 -9.33
CA ALA A 14 -24.36 -21.52 -10.00
C ALA A 14 -23.67 -20.21 -9.62
N ALA A 15 -22.85 -20.27 -8.57
CA ALA A 15 -21.80 -19.29 -8.40
C ALA A 15 -20.87 -19.46 -9.60
N GLU A 16 -21.15 -18.76 -10.69
CA GLU A 16 -20.08 -18.44 -11.64
C GLU A 16 -19.02 -17.75 -10.80
N GLU A 17 -17.93 -18.47 -10.55
CA GLU A 17 -16.73 -17.93 -9.96
C GLU A 17 -16.25 -16.84 -10.93
N LYS A 18 -16.71 -15.60 -10.72
CA LYS A 18 -16.26 -14.42 -11.46
C LYS A 18 -14.77 -14.32 -11.22
N LYS A 19 -14.00 -14.94 -12.12
CA LYS A 19 -12.55 -15.01 -12.10
C LYS A 19 -12.04 -13.58 -11.93
N ASN A 20 -11.53 -13.27 -10.73
CA ASN A 20 -11.16 -11.90 -10.41
C ASN A 20 -10.08 -11.46 -11.43
N PRO A 21 -10.34 -10.44 -12.27
CA PRO A 21 -9.45 -10.12 -13.36
C PRO A 21 -8.11 -9.70 -12.80
N LYS A 22 -7.05 -10.27 -13.39
CA LYS A 22 -5.66 -10.07 -12.98
C LYS A 22 -5.06 -8.99 -13.88
N PRO A 23 -5.03 -7.72 -13.46
CA PRO A 23 -4.48 -6.67 -14.31
C PRO A 23 -2.98 -6.90 -14.52
N ASN A 24 -2.54 -6.75 -15.76
CA ASN A 24 -1.13 -6.65 -16.09
C ASN A 24 -0.71 -5.19 -15.88
N VAL A 25 0.21 -4.95 -14.95
CA VAL A 25 0.68 -3.62 -14.58
C VAL A 25 2.14 -3.48 -14.98
N VAL A 26 2.49 -2.32 -15.53
CA VAL A 26 3.88 -1.96 -15.84
C VAL A 26 4.29 -0.82 -14.92
N LEU A 27 5.33 -1.05 -14.12
CA LEU A 27 5.90 -0.06 -13.22
C LEU A 27 6.96 0.74 -13.96
N TYR A 28 6.78 2.06 -13.98
CA TYR A 28 7.74 3.02 -14.51
C TYR A 28 8.35 3.85 -13.38
N LYS A 29 9.62 4.22 -13.52
CA LYS A 29 10.33 5.15 -12.65
C LYS A 29 10.79 6.35 -13.46
N ARG A 30 10.57 7.56 -12.94
CA ARG A 30 11.07 8.80 -13.56
C ARG A 30 12.60 8.81 -13.54
N VAL A 31 13.19 9.26 -14.65
CA VAL A 31 14.63 9.52 -14.80
C VAL A 31 14.83 11.02 -14.98
N GLY A 32 15.72 11.62 -14.19
CA GLY A 32 16.06 13.04 -14.27
C GLY A 32 15.40 13.93 -13.20
N PRO A 33 15.74 15.24 -13.18
CA PRO A 33 15.24 16.21 -12.21
C PRO A 33 13.74 16.47 -12.38
N ILE A 34 13.10 16.97 -11.31
CA ILE A 34 11.69 17.37 -11.34
C ILE A 34 11.62 18.81 -11.85
N VAL A 35 11.23 18.98 -13.11
CA VAL A 35 10.95 20.28 -13.70
C VAL A 35 9.43 20.44 -13.83
N ALA A 36 8.90 21.55 -13.30
CA ALA A 36 7.47 21.83 -13.37
C ALA A 36 7.05 22.10 -14.83
N GLY A 37 6.06 21.37 -15.32
CA GLY A 37 5.53 21.51 -16.69
C GLY A 37 6.25 20.68 -17.76
N GLU A 38 7.38 20.03 -17.44
CA GLU A 38 8.04 19.11 -18.37
C GLU A 38 7.44 17.70 -18.27
N GLU A 39 7.19 17.07 -19.42
CA GLU A 39 6.79 15.67 -19.45
C GLU A 39 7.92 14.77 -18.94
N PRO A 40 7.64 13.88 -17.99
CA PRO A 40 8.69 13.09 -17.37
C PRO A 40 9.21 11.99 -18.30
N LYS A 41 10.54 11.87 -18.37
CA LYS A 41 11.17 10.68 -18.96
C LYS A 41 10.99 9.49 -18.02
N LEU A 42 10.29 8.46 -18.49
CA LEU A 42 9.95 7.27 -17.72
C LEU A 42 10.77 6.07 -18.18
N GLN A 43 11.44 5.40 -17.24
CA GLN A 43 12.09 4.12 -17.47
C GLN A 43 11.23 2.99 -16.93
N LYS A 44 11.01 1.97 -17.76
CA LYS A 44 10.31 0.75 -17.36
C LYS A 44 11.17 -0.04 -16.37
N ILE A 45 10.62 -0.34 -15.20
CA ILE A 45 11.29 -1.08 -14.14
C ILE A 45 10.87 -2.54 -14.15
N LYS A 46 9.56 -2.79 -14.15
CA LYS A 46 9.03 -4.16 -13.99
C LYS A 46 7.65 -4.29 -14.58
N GLU A 47 7.38 -5.42 -15.22
CA GLU A 47 6.02 -5.85 -15.51
C GLU A 47 5.59 -6.86 -14.47
N TYR A 48 4.36 -6.73 -13.99
CA TYR A 48 3.83 -7.62 -12.98
C TYR A 48 2.34 -7.83 -13.16
N LYS A 49 1.92 -9.08 -13.05
CA LYS A 49 0.52 -9.44 -13.05
C LYS A 49 0.04 -9.46 -11.60
N ILE A 50 -0.63 -8.37 -11.19
CA ILE A 50 -1.12 -8.27 -9.82
C ILE A 50 -2.21 -9.34 -9.63
N ARG A 51 -2.12 -10.05 -8.50
CA ARG A 51 -3.15 -11.00 -8.06
C ARG A 51 -3.69 -10.53 -6.72
N VAL A 52 -4.90 -10.96 -6.41
CA VAL A 52 -5.51 -10.72 -5.09
C VAL A 52 -4.55 -11.22 -4.02
N ASN A 53 -4.27 -10.38 -3.02
CA ASN A 53 -3.32 -10.62 -1.92
C ASN A 53 -1.85 -10.79 -2.31
N GLU A 54 -1.48 -10.66 -3.58
CA GLU A 54 -0.09 -10.66 -4.05
C GLU A 54 0.27 -9.25 -4.60
N PRO A 55 0.63 -8.30 -3.72
CA PRO A 55 0.95 -6.94 -4.16
C PRO A 55 2.26 -6.91 -4.96
N LEU A 56 2.34 -5.96 -5.91
CA LEU A 56 3.61 -5.61 -6.51
C LEU A 56 4.43 -4.82 -5.50
N LYS A 57 5.46 -5.43 -4.93
CA LYS A 57 6.43 -4.78 -4.05
C LYS A 57 7.65 -4.33 -4.85
N TYR A 58 8.04 -3.08 -4.69
CA TYR A 58 9.26 -2.52 -5.25
C TYR A 58 9.78 -1.42 -4.32
N ASP A 59 11.03 -1.56 -3.86
CA ASP A 59 11.63 -0.67 -2.88
C ASP A 59 10.76 -0.56 -1.61
N HIS A 60 10.49 0.65 -1.13
CA HIS A 60 9.60 0.89 0.02
C HIS A 60 8.12 0.91 -0.34
N TYR A 61 7.75 0.57 -1.58
CA TYR A 61 6.37 0.66 -2.08
C TYR A 61 5.75 -0.72 -2.29
N ALA A 62 4.47 -0.82 -1.97
CA ALA A 62 3.64 -1.97 -2.25
C ALA A 62 2.34 -1.52 -2.92
N LEU A 63 2.06 -2.04 -4.11
CA LEU A 63 0.84 -1.77 -4.87
C LEU A 63 -0.14 -2.92 -4.66
N TYR A 64 -1.27 -2.61 -4.04
CA TYR A 64 -2.36 -3.55 -3.77
C TYR A 64 -3.52 -3.27 -4.71
N GLN A 65 -4.11 -4.31 -5.28
CA GLN A 65 -5.44 -4.20 -5.89
C GLN A 65 -6.47 -4.22 -4.77
N VAL A 66 -7.19 -3.10 -4.60
CA VAL A 66 -8.19 -2.93 -3.54
C VAL A 66 -9.61 -3.02 -4.05
N ASP A 67 -9.84 -2.66 -5.31
CA ASP A 67 -11.16 -2.60 -5.89
C ASP A 67 -11.14 -3.01 -7.37
N PHE A 68 -12.29 -3.44 -7.86
CA PHE A 68 -12.51 -3.73 -9.26
C PHE A 68 -13.91 -3.28 -9.65
N LYS A 69 -13.96 -2.27 -10.53
CA LYS A 69 -15.20 -1.70 -11.03
C LYS A 69 -15.44 -2.18 -12.46
N GLN A 70 -16.56 -2.89 -12.64
CA GLN A 70 -17.02 -3.32 -13.95
C GLN A 70 -17.77 -2.18 -14.65
N ASN A 71 -17.67 -2.14 -15.98
CA ASN A 71 -18.48 -1.27 -16.84
C ASN A 71 -18.39 0.24 -16.50
N GLU A 72 -17.22 0.74 -16.12
CA GLU A 72 -17.01 2.18 -15.97
C GLU A 72 -17.09 2.87 -17.35
N PRO A 73 -17.86 3.97 -17.50
CA PRO A 73 -17.87 4.77 -18.72
C PRO A 73 -16.45 5.16 -19.17
N TYR A 74 -16.10 4.82 -20.42
CA TYR A 74 -14.79 5.12 -21.00
C TYR A 74 -14.86 6.14 -22.12
N LYS A 75 -15.77 5.94 -23.08
CA LYS A 75 -15.99 6.85 -24.20
C LYS A 75 -17.46 7.09 -24.43
N MET A 76 -17.80 8.31 -24.84
CA MET A 76 -19.16 8.66 -25.25
C MET A 76 -19.15 9.23 -26.66
N ALA A 77 -20.08 8.74 -27.48
CA ALA A 77 -20.28 9.18 -28.86
C ALA A 77 -21.50 10.11 -28.94
N PHE A 78 -21.33 11.24 -29.62
CA PHE A 78 -22.40 12.22 -29.87
C PHE A 78 -22.45 12.58 -31.35
N GLN A 79 -23.65 12.63 -31.91
CA GLN A 79 -23.91 13.05 -33.29
C GLN A 79 -24.35 14.51 -33.33
N LEU A 80 -23.69 15.30 -34.18
CA LEU A 80 -24.18 16.64 -34.52
C LEU A 80 -25.37 16.50 -35.47
N MET A 81 -26.52 17.04 -35.09
CA MET A 81 -27.77 16.89 -35.84
C MET A 81 -28.55 18.21 -35.90
N ASP A 82 -29.11 18.54 -37.07
CA ASP A 82 -30.05 19.65 -37.22
C ASP A 82 -31.41 19.26 -36.65
N LYS A 83 -31.99 20.11 -35.80
CA LYS A 83 -33.23 19.80 -35.09
C LYS A 83 -34.46 19.70 -36.00
N THR A 84 -34.50 20.51 -37.05
CA THR A 84 -35.68 20.63 -37.93
C THR A 84 -35.66 19.55 -39.01
N SER A 85 -34.51 19.35 -39.64
CA SER A 85 -34.37 18.39 -40.74
C SER A 85 -34.00 16.97 -40.29
N GLY A 86 -33.48 16.80 -39.07
CA GLY A 86 -33.01 15.51 -38.55
C GLY A 86 -31.73 14.99 -39.24
N LYS A 87 -31.11 15.77 -40.13
CA LYS A 87 -29.86 15.38 -40.80
C LYS A 87 -28.69 15.41 -39.82
N SER A 88 -27.83 14.39 -39.88
CA SER A 88 -26.59 14.32 -39.10
C SER A 88 -25.40 14.81 -39.92
N PHE A 89 -24.51 15.57 -39.26
CA PHE A 89 -23.33 16.21 -39.86
C PHE A 89 -22.02 15.62 -39.34
N GLY A 90 -22.08 14.49 -38.63
CA GLY A 90 -20.91 13.78 -38.12
C GLY A 90 -21.08 13.27 -36.70
N THR A 91 -20.13 12.42 -36.27
CA THR A 91 -20.08 11.83 -34.92
C THR A 91 -18.77 12.22 -34.23
N VAL A 92 -18.87 12.69 -33.00
CA VAL A 92 -17.76 12.99 -32.11
C VAL A 92 -17.67 11.89 -31.07
N VAL A 93 -16.48 11.29 -30.89
CA VAL A 93 -16.21 10.31 -29.82
C VAL A 93 -15.28 10.95 -28.80
N ILE A 94 -15.75 11.07 -27.55
CA ILE A 94 -15.07 11.75 -26.46
C ILE A 94 -14.53 10.69 -25.49
N ASP A 95 -13.23 10.75 -25.20
CA ASP A 95 -12.61 9.99 -24.12
C ASP A 95 -12.89 10.68 -22.78
N LEU A 96 -13.50 9.96 -21.84
CA LEU A 96 -13.93 10.53 -20.56
C LEU A 96 -12.79 10.74 -19.56
N HIS A 97 -11.62 10.14 -19.78
CA HIS A 97 -10.45 10.35 -18.93
C HIS A 97 -9.49 11.39 -19.50
N ASN A 98 -9.45 11.52 -20.83
CA ASN A 98 -8.63 12.52 -21.50
C ASN A 98 -9.35 13.15 -22.70
N PRO A 99 -10.37 13.99 -22.45
CA PRO A 99 -11.16 14.59 -23.52
C PRO A 99 -10.34 15.63 -24.29
N LYS A 100 -10.46 15.64 -25.62
CA LYS A 100 -9.89 16.71 -26.46
C LYS A 100 -10.77 17.96 -26.41
N SER A 101 -10.14 19.12 -26.52
CA SER A 101 -10.85 20.41 -26.52
C SER A 101 -11.59 20.70 -27.83
N SER A 102 -11.17 20.12 -28.96
CA SER A 102 -11.78 20.38 -30.28
C SER A 102 -11.81 19.13 -31.14
N TYR A 103 -12.89 18.99 -31.90
CA TYR A 103 -13.17 17.89 -32.81
C TYR A 103 -13.61 18.47 -34.17
N ASP A 104 -12.84 18.19 -35.21
CA ASP A 104 -13.18 18.57 -36.59
C ASP A 104 -14.05 17.48 -37.23
N LEU A 105 -15.23 17.87 -37.72
CA LEU A 105 -16.17 16.98 -38.41
C LEU A 105 -16.06 17.09 -39.94
N GLY A 106 -15.18 17.97 -40.44
CA GLY A 106 -15.03 18.25 -41.87
C GLY A 106 -16.15 19.13 -42.42
N ASN A 107 -16.00 19.56 -43.67
CA ASN A 107 -17.01 20.36 -44.40
C ASN A 107 -17.45 21.67 -43.68
N GLY A 108 -16.55 22.27 -42.89
CA GLY A 108 -16.83 23.50 -42.13
C GLY A 108 -17.55 23.29 -40.79
N TYR A 109 -17.76 22.04 -40.37
CA TYR A 109 -18.35 21.69 -39.08
C TYR A 109 -17.26 21.35 -38.05
N ARG A 110 -17.32 22.00 -36.89
CA ARG A 110 -16.40 21.75 -35.76
C ARG A 110 -17.16 21.78 -34.45
N VAL A 111 -16.78 20.90 -33.52
CA VAL A 111 -17.32 20.89 -32.16
C VAL A 111 -16.18 21.12 -31.18
N GLU A 112 -16.31 22.17 -30.37
CA GLU A 112 -15.44 22.45 -29.24
C GLU A 112 -16.10 22.00 -27.94
N LEU A 113 -15.32 21.36 -27.08
CA LEU A 113 -15.73 20.99 -25.73
C LEU A 113 -15.26 22.09 -24.77
N LEU A 114 -16.18 22.95 -24.35
CA LEU A 114 -15.89 24.07 -23.46
C LEU A 114 -15.64 23.60 -22.03
N SER A 115 -16.51 22.72 -21.53
CA SER A 115 -16.44 22.20 -20.17
C SER A 115 -16.89 20.74 -20.13
N TYR A 116 -16.28 19.97 -19.24
CA TYR A 116 -16.58 18.57 -18.99
C TYR A 116 -16.68 18.30 -17.48
N PHE A 117 -17.80 17.72 -17.06
CA PHE A 117 -18.09 17.40 -15.66
C PHE A 117 -18.27 15.88 -15.53
N PRO A 118 -17.27 15.12 -15.05
CA PRO A 118 -17.34 13.64 -14.98
C PRO A 118 -18.45 13.09 -14.06
N ASP A 119 -18.73 13.76 -12.95
CA ASP A 119 -19.78 13.37 -12.00
C ASP A 119 -20.64 14.58 -11.65
N PHE A 120 -21.49 14.95 -12.61
CA PHE A 120 -22.23 16.20 -12.65
C PHE A 120 -23.27 16.31 -11.52
N TYR A 121 -23.29 17.49 -10.88
CA TYR A 121 -24.33 17.94 -9.97
C TYR A 121 -24.44 19.47 -9.98
N PHE A 122 -25.54 20.01 -9.46
CA PHE A 122 -25.68 21.44 -9.16
C PHE A 122 -25.30 21.70 -7.71
N ASP A 123 -24.47 22.71 -7.46
CA ASP A 123 -24.14 23.17 -6.11
C ASP A 123 -25.26 24.02 -5.49
N GLU A 124 -25.05 24.49 -4.26
CA GLU A 124 -26.02 25.30 -3.51
C GLU A 124 -26.34 26.64 -4.17
N GLU A 125 -25.44 27.13 -5.04
CA GLU A 125 -25.59 28.37 -5.81
C GLU A 125 -26.25 28.13 -7.17
N GLY A 126 -26.50 26.87 -7.53
CA GLY A 126 -27.08 26.46 -8.82
C GLY A 126 -26.07 26.36 -9.97
N ASN A 127 -24.76 26.41 -9.68
CA ASN A 127 -23.71 26.29 -10.68
C ASN A 127 -23.39 24.80 -10.98
N PRO A 128 -22.98 24.47 -12.22
CA PRO A 128 -22.57 23.13 -12.58
C PRO A 128 -21.23 22.76 -11.95
N ALA A 129 -21.19 21.68 -11.19
CA ALA A 129 -20.00 21.17 -10.50
C ALA A 129 -19.82 19.66 -10.69
N THR A 130 -18.67 19.12 -10.26
CA THR A 130 -18.35 17.68 -10.33
C THR A 130 -17.97 17.11 -8.96
N LYS A 131 -18.56 15.99 -8.56
CA LYS A 131 -18.30 15.36 -7.25
C LYS A 131 -16.97 14.60 -7.22
N SER A 132 -16.65 13.96 -8.33
CA SER A 132 -15.51 13.06 -8.47
C SER A 132 -14.88 13.25 -9.85
N LYS A 133 -13.65 12.77 -10.01
CA LYS A 133 -12.97 12.64 -11.32
C LYS A 133 -13.40 11.38 -12.07
N ILE A 134 -14.13 10.48 -11.40
CA ILE A 134 -14.63 9.24 -11.99
C ILE A 134 -15.91 9.56 -12.77
N PRO A 135 -16.03 9.13 -14.04
CA PRO A 135 -17.15 9.51 -14.90
C PRO A 135 -18.43 8.73 -14.57
N ASN A 136 -19.04 8.97 -13.40
CA ASN A 136 -20.27 8.30 -12.98
C ASN A 136 -21.53 8.91 -13.61
N ASN A 137 -21.54 10.23 -13.78
CA ASN A 137 -22.65 10.99 -14.38
C ASN A 137 -22.10 12.14 -15.24
N PRO A 138 -21.43 11.85 -16.37
CA PRO A 138 -20.79 12.87 -17.17
C PRO A 138 -21.76 13.86 -17.83
N ALA A 139 -21.41 15.15 -17.81
CA ALA A 139 -22.07 16.21 -18.56
C ALA A 139 -21.06 17.04 -19.36
N PHE A 140 -21.51 17.57 -20.49
CA PHE A 140 -20.68 18.24 -21.48
C PHE A 140 -21.27 19.57 -21.90
N VAL A 141 -20.39 20.54 -22.14
CA VAL A 141 -20.74 21.83 -22.74
C VAL A 141 -20.08 21.92 -24.10
N PHE A 142 -20.88 21.80 -25.15
CA PHE A 142 -20.42 21.86 -26.52
C PHE A 142 -20.62 23.25 -27.11
N LYS A 143 -19.64 23.71 -27.88
CA LYS A 143 -19.79 24.83 -28.81
C LYS A 143 -19.64 24.30 -30.23
N MET A 144 -20.71 24.37 -31.00
CA MET A 144 -20.81 23.82 -32.35
C MET A 144 -20.63 24.95 -33.36
N PHE A 145 -19.65 24.84 -34.25
CA PHE A 145 -19.36 25.79 -35.31
C PHE A 145 -19.73 25.19 -36.65
N ASN A 146 -20.48 25.96 -37.44
CA ASN A 146 -21.00 25.53 -38.73
C ASN A 146 -20.83 26.65 -39.77
N THR A 147 -20.85 26.31 -41.06
CA THR A 147 -20.70 27.26 -42.18
C THR A 147 -21.72 28.41 -42.14
N ASP A 148 -22.96 28.12 -41.73
CA ASP A 148 -24.04 29.12 -41.60
C ASP A 148 -23.94 29.99 -40.33
N LYS A 149 -23.23 29.52 -39.31
CA LYS A 149 -23.10 30.16 -37.99
C LYS A 149 -21.64 30.14 -37.50
N PRO A 150 -20.76 31.00 -38.06
CA PRO A 150 -19.34 31.01 -37.72
C PRO A 150 -19.04 31.47 -36.29
N LYS A 151 -19.99 32.10 -35.60
CA LYS A 151 -19.86 32.49 -34.18
C LYS A 151 -20.06 31.32 -33.19
N GLY A 152 -20.60 30.20 -33.69
CA GLY A 152 -20.87 28.98 -32.93
C GLY A 152 -22.14 29.05 -32.07
N GLU A 153 -22.79 27.91 -31.87
CA GLU A 153 -23.93 27.69 -30.98
C GLU A 153 -23.50 26.87 -29.77
N VAL A 154 -23.97 27.21 -28.56
CA VAL A 154 -23.59 26.49 -27.34
C VAL A 154 -24.73 25.58 -26.89
N SER A 155 -24.45 24.29 -26.71
CA SER A 155 -25.39 23.29 -26.22
C SER A 155 -24.83 22.60 -24.98
N PHE A 156 -25.61 22.55 -23.91
CA PHE A 156 -25.29 21.81 -22.70
C PHE A 156 -25.98 20.45 -22.77
N VAL A 157 -25.20 19.36 -22.73
CA VAL A 157 -25.72 17.99 -22.78
C VAL A 157 -25.34 17.27 -21.50
N ALA A 158 -26.33 17.01 -20.65
CA ALA A 158 -26.25 15.98 -19.62
C ALA A 158 -26.89 14.70 -20.14
N ILE A 159 -26.44 13.53 -19.66
CA ILE A 159 -26.88 12.18 -20.09
C ILE A 159 -28.41 12.03 -20.16
N GLN A 160 -29.17 12.81 -19.39
CA GLN A 160 -30.64 12.72 -19.36
C GLN A 160 -31.38 13.93 -19.91
N GLN A 161 -30.72 15.08 -20.09
CA GLN A 161 -31.38 16.31 -20.57
C GLN A 161 -30.39 17.19 -21.36
N THR A 162 -30.79 17.60 -22.56
CA THR A 162 -30.11 18.69 -23.29
C THR A 162 -30.73 20.00 -22.85
N ILE A 163 -29.95 20.87 -22.23
CA ILE A 163 -30.36 22.22 -21.82
C ILE A 163 -29.63 23.19 -22.75
N GLU A 164 -30.35 24.19 -23.25
CA GLU A 164 -29.77 25.17 -24.17
C GLU A 164 -29.76 26.55 -23.49
N PRO A 165 -28.70 26.87 -22.74
CA PRO A 165 -28.68 28.04 -21.88
C PRO A 165 -28.71 29.39 -22.61
N PHE A 166 -28.48 29.42 -23.92
CA PHE A 166 -28.36 30.66 -24.73
C PHE A 166 -29.42 30.80 -25.85
N GLY A 167 -30.51 30.02 -25.82
CA GLY A 167 -31.63 30.16 -26.76
C GLY A 167 -31.91 28.89 -27.58
N ASP A 168 -32.78 29.02 -28.59
CA ASP A 168 -33.23 27.90 -29.44
C ASP A 168 -32.17 27.60 -30.52
N ASN A 169 -31.29 26.63 -30.26
CA ASN A 169 -30.22 26.27 -31.19
C ASN A 169 -30.79 25.56 -32.43
N LYS A 170 -30.23 25.78 -33.62
CA LYS A 170 -30.62 25.03 -34.83
C LYS A 170 -30.09 23.60 -34.78
N TYR A 171 -28.94 23.39 -34.14
CA TYR A 171 -28.28 22.10 -34.04
C TYR A 171 -28.27 21.58 -32.59
N LYS A 172 -28.28 20.26 -32.45
CA LYS A 172 -28.15 19.57 -31.16
C LYS A 172 -27.12 18.45 -31.25
N MET A 173 -26.48 18.17 -30.13
CA MET A 173 -25.65 16.98 -29.97
C MET A 173 -26.51 15.83 -29.43
N LYS A 174 -26.78 14.83 -30.26
CA LYS A 174 -27.58 13.64 -29.91
C LYS A 174 -26.65 12.55 -29.40
N PHE A 175 -26.96 11.97 -28.23
CA PHE A 175 -26.25 10.79 -27.74
C PHE A 175 -26.37 9.63 -28.74
N ALA A 176 -25.22 9.06 -29.11
CA ALA A 176 -25.12 7.99 -30.12
C ALA A 176 -24.62 6.67 -29.51
N GLY A 177 -23.85 6.70 -28.43
CA GLY A 177 -23.37 5.47 -27.79
C GLY A 177 -22.46 5.70 -26.58
N LEU A 178 -22.35 4.67 -25.75
CA LEU A 178 -21.48 4.61 -24.58
C LEU A 178 -20.63 3.35 -24.66
N GLU A 179 -19.31 3.52 -24.64
CA GLU A 179 -18.35 2.43 -24.43
C GLU A 179 -17.93 2.41 -22.96
N THR A 180 -18.00 1.22 -22.36
CA THR A 180 -17.56 1.00 -20.98
C THR A 180 -16.31 0.15 -20.94
N ARG A 181 -15.52 0.28 -19.86
CA ARG A 181 -14.35 -0.54 -19.59
C ARG A 181 -14.33 -1.04 -18.15
N ASN A 182 -13.60 -2.11 -17.92
CA ASN A 182 -13.35 -2.61 -16.58
C ASN A 182 -12.08 -1.98 -16.02
N VAL A 183 -12.14 -1.45 -14.80
CA VAL A 183 -11.01 -0.79 -14.14
C VAL A 183 -10.68 -1.43 -12.80
N SER A 184 -9.39 -1.53 -12.48
CA SER A 184 -8.91 -2.01 -11.17
C SER A 184 -8.36 -0.84 -10.36
N GLY A 185 -8.88 -0.67 -9.14
CA GLY A 185 -8.34 0.28 -8.16
C GLY A 185 -7.05 -0.25 -7.55
N LEU A 186 -5.96 0.53 -7.65
CA LEU A 186 -4.67 0.20 -7.07
C LEU A 186 -4.33 1.20 -5.95
N THR A 187 -4.04 0.69 -4.76
CA THR A 187 -3.55 1.49 -3.64
C THR A 187 -2.06 1.32 -3.48
N VAL A 188 -1.35 2.44 -3.41
CA VAL A 188 0.09 2.48 -3.15
C VAL A 188 0.32 2.68 -1.65
N ARG A 189 1.01 1.74 -1.01
CA ARG A 189 1.44 1.86 0.38
C ARG A 189 2.96 2.01 0.42
N ARG A 190 3.46 2.92 1.27
CA ARG A 190 4.89 3.09 1.55
C ARG A 190 5.17 2.61 2.98
N ASP A 191 6.13 1.71 3.15
CA ASP A 191 6.46 1.13 4.47
C ASP A 191 7.96 1.23 4.77
N PHE A 192 8.28 1.89 5.88
CA PHE A 192 9.62 2.02 6.45
C PHE A 192 9.77 1.33 7.80
N THR A 193 8.70 0.80 8.36
CA THR A 193 8.69 0.30 9.74
C THR A 193 9.52 -0.97 9.85
N LEU A 194 9.57 -1.78 8.79
CA LEU A 194 10.33 -3.04 8.75
C LEU A 194 11.82 -2.88 9.07
N TRP A 195 12.50 -1.88 8.51
CA TRP A 195 13.93 -1.69 8.78
C TRP A 195 14.18 -1.13 10.18
N ILE A 196 13.30 -0.24 10.67
CA ILE A 196 13.36 0.32 12.02
C ILE A 196 13.21 -0.80 13.06
N LEU A 197 12.24 -1.70 12.86
CA LEU A 197 12.05 -2.88 13.71
C LEU A 197 13.26 -3.82 13.64
N GLY A 198 13.85 -4.01 12.47
CA GLY A 198 15.06 -4.81 12.30
C GLY A 198 16.26 -4.24 13.07
N VAL A 199 16.50 -2.93 12.98
CA VAL A 199 17.58 -2.26 13.71
C VAL A 199 17.32 -2.28 15.22
N GLY A 200 16.10 -1.96 15.65
CA GLY A 200 15.72 -2.02 17.07
C GLY A 200 15.88 -3.42 17.65
N GLY A 201 15.45 -4.44 16.92
CA GLY A 201 15.63 -5.85 17.28
C GLY A 201 17.10 -6.24 17.39
N ALA A 202 17.96 -5.76 16.47
CA ALA A 202 19.39 -6.02 16.53
C ALA A 202 20.05 -5.38 17.77
N ILE A 203 19.75 -4.11 18.06
CA ILE A 203 20.26 -3.42 19.26
C ILE A 203 19.80 -4.14 20.53
N PHE A 204 18.53 -4.55 20.58
CA PHE A 204 17.98 -5.31 21.68
C PHE A 204 18.70 -6.65 21.89
N MET A 205 18.95 -7.40 20.81
CA MET A 205 19.68 -8.67 20.88
C MET A 205 21.12 -8.49 21.38
N ILE A 206 21.80 -7.41 20.98
CA ILE A 206 23.14 -7.07 21.48
C ILE A 206 23.08 -6.80 22.99
N GLY A 207 22.08 -6.04 23.45
CA GLY A 207 21.90 -5.75 24.88
C GLY A 207 21.67 -7.03 25.71
N LEU A 208 20.87 -7.97 25.21
CA LEU A 208 20.67 -9.28 25.86
C LEU A 208 21.97 -10.07 25.97
N ILE A 209 22.77 -10.11 24.89
CA ILE A 209 24.07 -10.78 24.88
C ILE A 209 25.00 -10.11 25.90
N GLN A 210 25.10 -8.77 25.90
CA GLN A 210 25.91 -8.06 26.89
C GLN A 210 25.46 -8.37 28.32
N GLY A 211 24.16 -8.33 28.61
CA GLY A 211 23.63 -8.63 29.96
C GLY A 211 23.86 -10.08 30.40
N MET A 212 23.81 -11.05 29.48
CA MET A 212 24.04 -12.45 29.82
C MET A 212 25.52 -12.82 29.98
N TYR A 213 26.41 -12.23 29.17
CA TYR A 213 27.82 -12.61 29.12
C TYR A 213 28.73 -11.72 29.97
N TRP A 214 28.30 -10.50 30.31
CA TRP A 214 29.07 -9.61 31.18
C TRP A 214 28.84 -9.95 32.66
N ASN A 215 29.54 -10.98 33.12
CA ASN A 215 29.53 -11.35 34.52
C ASN A 215 30.33 -10.32 35.33
N HIS A 216 29.71 -9.73 36.36
CA HIS A 216 30.44 -8.94 37.33
C HIS A 216 31.41 -9.84 38.10
N ARG A 217 32.70 -9.70 37.81
CA ARG A 217 33.81 -10.36 38.48
C ARG A 217 34.58 -9.33 39.28
N ARG A 218 34.89 -9.63 40.54
CA ARG A 218 35.71 -8.80 41.43
C ARG A 218 36.82 -9.66 42.00
N ILE A 219 38.04 -9.16 41.97
CA ILE A 219 39.21 -9.80 42.58
C ILE A 219 39.81 -8.76 43.51
N TRP A 220 39.99 -9.14 44.77
CA TRP A 220 40.62 -8.31 45.79
C TRP A 220 41.99 -8.91 46.14
N LEU A 221 42.97 -8.03 46.22
CA LEU A 221 44.33 -8.31 46.66
C LEU A 221 44.62 -7.41 47.85
N GLN A 222 44.96 -7.98 48.99
CA GLN A 222 45.29 -7.24 50.20
C GLN A 222 46.62 -7.73 50.77
N ARG A 223 47.49 -6.82 51.19
CA ARG A 223 48.70 -7.16 51.92
C ARG A 223 48.51 -6.88 53.40
N VAL A 224 48.67 -7.89 54.25
CA VAL A 224 48.51 -7.79 55.71
C VAL A 224 49.71 -8.47 56.37
N ASN A 225 50.42 -7.79 57.27
CA ASN A 225 51.52 -8.35 58.07
C ASN A 225 52.62 -9.09 57.27
N GLY A 226 52.90 -8.67 56.03
CA GLY A 226 53.89 -9.31 55.15
C GLY A 226 53.33 -10.44 54.27
N GLU A 227 52.08 -10.83 54.47
CA GLU A 227 51.37 -11.83 53.65
C GLU A 227 50.49 -11.15 52.59
N VAL A 228 50.23 -11.86 51.49
CA VAL A 228 49.32 -11.41 50.41
C VAL A 228 48.09 -12.30 50.41
N TRP A 229 46.93 -11.69 50.63
CA TRP A 229 45.63 -12.35 50.64
C TRP A 229 44.92 -12.06 49.31
N LEU A 230 44.37 -13.11 48.72
CA LEU A 230 43.61 -13.05 47.48
C LEU A 230 42.19 -13.55 47.75
N ALA A 231 41.20 -12.73 47.41
CA ALA A 231 39.79 -13.12 47.42
C ALA A 231 39.17 -12.78 46.07
N ALA A 232 38.20 -13.57 45.62
CA ALA A 232 37.50 -13.29 44.38
C ALA A 232 36.02 -13.61 44.51
N HIS A 233 35.21 -12.83 43.80
CA HIS A 233 33.77 -13.01 43.75
C HIS A 233 33.26 -12.85 42.32
N THR A 234 32.36 -13.74 41.91
CA THR A 234 31.58 -13.60 40.68
C THR A 234 30.13 -13.93 40.93
N ASN A 235 29.24 -13.21 40.26
CA ASN A 235 27.80 -13.47 40.32
C ASN A 235 27.43 -14.80 39.63
N LYS A 236 28.12 -15.15 38.53
CA LYS A 236 27.89 -16.39 37.76
C LYS A 236 29.20 -17.02 37.30
N ASN A 237 29.17 -18.31 36.95
CA ASN A 237 30.30 -19.11 36.44
C ASN A 237 31.53 -19.13 37.38
N TRP A 238 31.31 -19.61 38.62
CA TRP A 238 32.37 -19.75 39.61
C TRP A 238 33.51 -20.69 39.18
N PHE A 239 33.19 -21.78 38.49
CA PHE A 239 34.16 -22.74 37.96
C PHE A 239 35.15 -22.09 36.97
N GLY A 240 34.66 -21.22 36.09
CA GLY A 240 35.51 -20.45 35.18
C GLY A 240 36.48 -19.53 35.92
N LEU A 241 35.98 -18.78 36.92
CA LEU A 241 36.83 -17.91 37.75
C LEU A 241 37.88 -18.71 38.53
N LYS A 242 37.53 -19.86 39.09
CA LYS A 242 38.44 -20.76 39.82
C LYS A 242 39.60 -21.24 38.94
N ASN A 243 39.31 -21.62 37.69
CA ASN A 243 40.34 -22.03 36.73
C ASN A 243 41.21 -20.87 36.25
N GLU A 244 40.64 -19.67 36.06
CA GLU A 244 41.40 -18.47 35.73
C GLU A 244 42.35 -18.06 36.86
N ILE A 245 41.87 -18.06 38.11
CA ILE A 245 42.70 -17.77 39.29
C ILE A 245 43.82 -18.80 39.43
N ARG A 246 43.52 -20.10 39.23
CA ARG A 246 44.56 -21.14 39.22
C ARG A 246 45.65 -20.82 38.20
N ARG A 247 45.29 -20.48 36.96
CA ARG A 247 46.27 -20.11 35.92
C ARG A 247 47.08 -18.86 36.25
N ILE A 248 46.48 -17.88 36.93
CA ILE A 248 47.19 -16.67 37.38
C ILE A 248 48.14 -16.98 38.53
N LEU A 249 47.77 -17.91 39.41
CA LEU A 249 48.56 -18.31 40.56
C LEU A 249 49.62 -19.38 40.23
N ASP A 250 49.48 -20.10 39.12
CA ASP A 250 50.45 -21.09 38.65
C ASP A 250 51.81 -20.41 38.41
N GLY A 251 52.80 -20.78 39.23
CA GLY A 251 54.14 -20.17 39.22
C GLY A 251 54.33 -19.02 40.23
N THR A 252 53.27 -18.63 40.94
CA THR A 252 53.36 -17.75 42.12
C THR A 252 53.41 -18.61 43.39
N GLY A 253 54.18 -18.21 44.40
CA GLY A 253 54.22 -18.92 45.70
C GLY A 253 52.97 -18.74 46.56
N LEU A 254 51.85 -18.29 45.97
CA LEU A 254 50.61 -17.96 46.66
C LEU A 254 49.68 -19.18 46.67
N ALA A 255 49.07 -19.44 47.83
CA ALA A 255 48.10 -20.52 47.98
C ALA A 255 46.78 -20.20 47.27
N MET A 256 46.13 -21.23 46.73
CA MET A 256 44.82 -21.09 46.09
C MET A 256 43.74 -20.79 47.15
N PRO A 257 42.91 -19.74 46.96
CA PRO A 257 41.79 -19.46 47.87
C PRO A 257 40.83 -20.65 47.95
N VAL A 258 40.37 -20.96 49.17
CA VAL A 258 39.37 -22.00 49.40
C VAL A 258 37.98 -21.44 49.06
N ASP A 259 37.17 -22.28 48.42
CA ASP A 259 35.81 -21.95 48.02
C ASP A 259 34.86 -22.10 49.21
N GLN A 260 34.09 -21.05 49.52
CA GLN A 260 33.17 -21.04 50.66
C GLN A 260 32.06 -22.09 50.54
N ALA A 261 31.61 -22.40 49.32
CA ALA A 261 30.60 -23.43 49.08
C ALA A 261 31.17 -24.86 49.30
N ASP A 262 32.46 -25.06 49.02
CA ASP A 262 33.14 -26.34 49.27
C ASP A 262 33.35 -26.57 50.78
N GLU A 263 33.43 -25.51 51.60
CA GLU A 263 33.53 -25.61 53.07
C GLU A 263 32.19 -25.95 53.74
N GLU A 264 31.08 -25.33 53.32
CA GLU A 264 29.75 -25.65 53.85
C GLU A 264 29.35 -27.12 53.60
N THR A 265 29.72 -27.66 52.43
CA THR A 265 29.42 -29.06 52.06
C THR A 265 30.18 -30.06 52.94
N LYS A 266 31.40 -29.73 53.36
CA LYS A 266 32.21 -30.55 54.28
C LYS A 266 31.72 -30.47 55.73
N ALA A 267 31.25 -29.30 56.17
CA ALA A 267 30.65 -29.13 57.48
C ALA A 267 29.31 -29.89 57.62
N GLY A 268 28.49 -29.93 56.56
CA GLY A 268 27.22 -30.66 56.54
C GLY A 268 27.36 -32.19 56.57
N GLN A 269 28.43 -32.75 55.98
CA GLN A 269 28.68 -34.21 55.97
C GLN A 269 29.33 -34.72 57.27
N GLY A 270 29.97 -33.86 58.07
CA GLY A 270 30.52 -34.21 59.39
C GLY A 270 29.48 -34.33 60.51
N GLY A 271 28.26 -33.80 60.30
CA GLY A 271 27.20 -33.75 61.32
C GLY A 271 26.30 -35.00 61.41
N GLN A 272 26.47 -36.01 60.55
CA GLN A 272 25.57 -37.18 60.48
C GLN A 272 26.18 -38.51 60.97
N MET A 273 27.37 -38.52 61.59
CA MET A 273 28.04 -39.76 62.02
C MET A 273 28.25 -39.98 63.53
N HIS A 274 27.48 -39.34 64.41
CA HIS A 274 27.44 -39.73 65.82
C HIS A 274 26.02 -39.69 66.38
N GLY A 275 25.33 -40.83 66.35
CA GLY A 275 24.00 -40.96 66.96
C GLY A 275 23.25 -42.26 66.68
N ALA A 276 23.92 -43.42 66.64
CA ALA A 276 23.27 -44.73 66.74
C ALA A 276 24.29 -45.83 67.06
N ALA A 277 24.41 -46.22 68.33
CA ALA A 277 24.53 -47.62 68.77
C ALA A 277 24.78 -47.70 70.29
N GLN A 278 23.86 -48.44 70.93
CA GLN A 278 23.87 -49.04 72.28
C GLN A 278 23.50 -48.14 73.46
#